data_AF-A0AA96N1H0-F1
#
_entry.id   AF-A0AA96N1H0-F1
#
_cell.length_a   1.000
_cell.length_b   1.000
_cell.length_c   1.000
_cell.angle_alpha   90.00
_cell.angle_beta   90.00
_cell.angle_gamma   90.00
#
_symmetry.space_group_name_H-M   'P 1'
#
loop_
_entity.id
_entity.type
_entity.pdbx_description
1 polymer ?
#
loop_
_entity_poly.entity_id
_entity_poly.type
_entity_poly.pdbx_seq_one_letter_code
_entity_poly.pdbx_strand_id
1 'polypeptide(L)'
;MDYKIFKTINQLSGRCYPIDLLMILISKRIRYLFIFVLITMWFRNSSNKIASRNAVISAGITTLINIFIKLFYFKQRPFIKRRVGILIASKLDSSFPSKHTLLVFAISTSIFIYERFIGSIMWILSVLTGLSRIWVGHHYPSDIIGSALLGTITSILIDKATRCVNYFARP
;
A
#
# COMPACT_ATOMS: atom_id res chain seq x y z
N MET A 1 -0.88 -1.88 23.15
CA MET A 1 -0.84 -0.54 22.53
C MET A 1 -1.58 -0.51 21.19
N ASP A 2 -1.21 -1.37 20.24
CA ASP A 2 -1.76 -1.44 18.86
C ASP A 2 -3.30 -1.52 18.78
N TYR A 3 -3.94 -2.35 19.61
CA TYR A 3 -5.41 -2.43 19.67
C TYR A 3 -6.08 -1.16 20.20
N LYS A 4 -5.46 -0.45 21.16
CA LYS A 4 -6.05 0.78 21.72
C LYS A 4 -6.18 1.83 20.62
N ILE A 5 -5.10 2.02 19.84
CA ILE A 5 -5.06 2.94 18.70
C ILE A 5 -6.07 2.50 17.62
N PHE A 6 -6.09 1.21 17.28
CA PHE A 6 -7.09 0.65 16.36
C PHE A 6 -8.52 1.00 16.80
N LYS A 7 -8.86 0.74 18.08
CA LYS A 7 -10.20 0.96 18.62
C LYS A 7 -10.59 2.44 18.57
N THR A 8 -9.67 3.35 18.90
CA THR A 8 -9.93 4.80 18.84
C THR A 8 -10.33 5.28 17.46
N ILE A 9 -9.74 4.71 16.41
CA ILE A 9 -10.07 5.03 15.02
C ILE A 9 -11.36 4.31 14.59
N ASN A 10 -11.42 3.00 14.80
CA ASN A 10 -12.52 2.16 14.31
C ASN A 10 -13.86 2.46 15.01
N GLN A 11 -13.88 2.94 16.25
CA GLN A 11 -15.13 3.34 16.93
C GLN A 11 -15.82 4.56 16.28
N LEU A 12 -15.11 5.30 15.42
CA LEU A 12 -15.67 6.40 14.63
C LEU A 12 -16.36 5.90 13.35
N SER A 13 -16.05 4.67 12.91
CA SER A 13 -16.70 4.04 11.77
C SER A 13 -18.19 3.81 12.06
N GLY A 14 -19.04 3.98 11.05
CA GLY A 14 -20.50 3.84 11.17
C GLY A 14 -21.21 5.07 11.75
N ARG A 15 -20.49 6.15 12.08
CA ARG A 15 -21.09 7.39 12.62
C ARG A 15 -21.42 8.41 11.53
N CYS A 16 -20.70 8.41 10.42
CA CYS A 16 -20.81 9.43 9.38
C CYS A 16 -20.75 8.77 8.00
N TYR A 17 -21.92 8.64 7.36
CA TYR A 17 -22.07 7.93 6.09
C TYR A 17 -21.13 8.43 4.97
N PRO A 18 -20.95 9.76 4.74
CA PRO A 18 -20.02 10.24 3.71
C PRO A 18 -18.57 9.81 3.95
N ILE A 19 -18.11 9.83 5.20
CA ILE A 19 -16.73 9.44 5.56
C ILE A 19 -16.57 7.93 5.40
N ASP A 20 -17.54 7.14 5.86
CA ASP A 20 -17.53 5.69 5.70
C ASP A 20 -17.52 5.29 4.22
N LEU A 21 -18.35 5.94 3.40
CA LEU A 21 -18.37 5.73 1.95
C LEU A 21 -17.03 6.04 1.30
N LEU A 22 -16.40 7.17 1.66
CA LEU A 22 -15.08 7.55 1.17
C LEU A 22 -14.02 6.50 1.57
N MET A 23 -14.01 6.06 2.82
CA MET A 23 -13.04 5.06 3.32
C MET A 23 -13.25 3.70 2.64
N ILE A 24 -14.50 3.30 2.41
CA ILE A 24 -14.82 2.09 1.64
C ILE A 24 -14.35 2.22 0.20
N LEU A 25 -14.58 3.37 -0.44
CA LEU A 25 -14.19 3.63 -1.82
C LEU A 25 -12.68 3.56 -1.98
N ILE A 26 -11.93 4.27 -1.13
CA ILE A 26 -10.46 4.22 -1.10
C ILE A 26 -10.00 2.76 -0.93
N SER A 27 -10.51 2.07 0.08
CA SER A 27 -10.13 0.70 0.42
C SER A 27 -10.38 -0.31 -0.71
N LYS A 28 -11.42 -0.11 -1.54
CA LYS A 28 -11.79 -1.04 -2.64
C LYS A 28 -11.24 -0.63 -4.01
N ARG A 29 -11.14 0.67 -4.31
CA ARG A 29 -10.97 1.17 -5.68
C ARG A 29 -9.64 1.89 -5.94
N ILE A 30 -8.90 2.31 -4.90
CA ILE A 30 -7.70 3.14 -5.09
C ILE A 30 -6.63 2.51 -6.01
N ARG A 31 -6.53 1.18 -6.01
CA ARG A 31 -5.63 0.41 -6.90
C ARG A 31 -5.85 0.70 -8.39
N TYR A 32 -7.08 0.99 -8.82
CA TYR A 32 -7.36 1.30 -10.23
C TYR A 32 -6.81 2.67 -10.61
N LEU A 33 -6.86 3.65 -9.69
CA LEU A 33 -6.22 4.95 -9.89
C LEU A 33 -4.71 4.81 -10.03
N PHE A 34 -4.07 3.97 -9.19
CA PHE A 34 -2.62 3.73 -9.28
C PHE A 34 -2.23 3.10 -10.63
N ILE A 35 -3.01 2.12 -11.12
CA ILE A 35 -2.80 1.52 -12.44
C ILE A 35 -2.98 2.56 -13.55
N PHE A 36 -4.02 3.39 -13.47
CA PHE A 36 -4.26 4.46 -14.44
C PHE A 36 -3.08 5.45 -14.51
N VAL A 37 -2.55 5.87 -13.36
CA VAL A 37 -1.38 6.76 -13.31
C VAL A 37 -0.16 6.08 -13.92
N LEU A 38 0.10 4.81 -13.64
CA LEU A 38 1.22 4.07 -14.26
C LEU A 38 1.10 3.99 -15.78
N ILE A 39 -0.10 3.71 -16.30
CA ILE A 39 -0.35 3.66 -17.74
C ILE A 39 -0.10 5.03 -18.37
N THR A 40 -0.67 6.10 -17.81
CA THR A 40 -0.49 7.46 -18.34
C THR A 40 0.97 7.91 -18.28
N MET A 41 1.70 7.59 -17.20
CA MET A 41 3.13 7.90 -17.06
C MET A 41 3.98 7.21 -18.13
N TRP A 42 3.63 5.99 -18.54
CA TRP A 42 4.34 5.23 -19.57
C TRP A 42 4.44 5.98 -20.91
N PHE A 43 3.43 6.77 -21.26
CA PHE A 43 3.39 7.49 -22.54
C PHE A 43 4.00 8.89 -22.50
N ARG A 44 4.48 9.38 -21.34
CA ARG A 44 4.96 10.77 -21.20
C ARG A 44 6.42 10.98 -21.61
N ASN A 45 7.38 10.45 -20.84
CA ASN A 45 8.82 10.66 -21.08
C ASN A 45 9.65 9.45 -20.63
N SER A 46 10.93 9.41 -20.97
CA SER A 46 11.84 8.30 -20.65
C SER A 46 12.01 8.06 -19.15
N SER A 47 12.07 9.13 -18.35
CA SER A 47 12.14 9.05 -16.88
C SER A 47 10.89 8.38 -16.29
N ASN A 48 9.71 8.79 -16.74
CA ASN A 48 8.42 8.25 -16.30
C ASN A 48 8.20 6.80 -16.72
N LYS A 49 8.75 6.39 -17.87
CA LYS A 49 8.78 4.97 -18.29
C LYS A 49 9.60 4.13 -17.32
N ILE A 50 10.77 4.61 -16.90
CA ILE A 50 11.61 3.93 -15.91
C ILE A 50 10.88 3.87 -14.55
N ALA A 51 10.27 4.97 -14.11
CA ALA A 51 9.49 5.03 -12.88
C ALA A 51 8.35 3.99 -12.88
N SER A 52 7.61 3.91 -13.98
CA SER A 52 6.48 3.00 -14.14
C SER A 52 6.93 1.54 -14.16
N ARG A 53 8.03 1.22 -14.88
CA ARG A 53 8.62 -0.12 -14.87
C ARG A 53 9.07 -0.53 -13.47
N ASN A 54 9.80 0.33 -12.78
CA ASN A 54 10.29 0.06 -11.43
C ASN A 54 9.14 -0.10 -10.44
N ALA A 55 8.05 0.68 -10.59
CA ALA A 55 6.86 0.53 -9.79
C ALA A 55 6.17 -0.82 -9.99
N VAL A 56 6.06 -1.30 -11.23
CA VAL A 56 5.49 -2.63 -11.54
C VAL A 56 6.36 -3.74 -10.96
N ILE A 57 7.68 -3.66 -11.13
CA ILE A 57 8.62 -4.64 -10.55
C ILE A 57 8.51 -4.63 -9.02
N SER A 58 8.52 -3.45 -8.40
CA SER A 58 8.39 -3.29 -6.94
C SER A 58 7.07 -3.85 -6.43
N ALA A 59 5.96 -3.61 -7.13
CA ALA A 59 4.65 -4.19 -6.82
C ALA A 59 4.64 -5.72 -6.90
N GLY A 60 5.33 -6.29 -7.89
CA GLY A 60 5.52 -7.74 -8.03
C GLY A 60 6.31 -8.33 -6.86
N ILE A 61 7.51 -7.80 -6.61
CA ILE A 61 8.40 -8.26 -5.54
C ILE A 61 7.74 -8.12 -4.17
N THR A 62 7.10 -6.99 -3.89
CA THR A 62 6.38 -6.83 -2.62
C THR A 62 5.20 -7.78 -2.47
N THR A 63 4.52 -8.14 -3.55
CA THR A 63 3.47 -9.18 -3.50
C THR A 63 4.07 -10.54 -3.14
N LEU A 64 5.24 -10.90 -3.68
CA LEU A 64 5.95 -12.12 -3.29
C LEU A 64 6.38 -12.08 -1.81
N ILE A 65 6.94 -10.96 -1.35
CA ILE A 65 7.27 -10.75 0.07
C ILE A 65 6.02 -10.90 0.95
N ASN A 66 4.87 -10.36 0.53
CA ASN A 66 3.62 -10.50 1.27
C ASN A 66 3.21 -11.96 1.43
N ILE A 67 3.24 -12.73 0.34
CA ILE A 67 2.91 -14.15 0.34
C ILE A 67 3.89 -14.90 1.25
N PHE A 68 5.19 -14.67 1.07
CA PHE A 68 6.24 -15.30 1.85
C PHE A 68 6.08 -15.04 3.35
N ILE A 69 5.94 -13.79 3.79
CA ILE A 69 5.72 -13.46 5.20
C ILE A 69 4.46 -14.14 5.74
N LYS A 70 3.38 -14.17 4.96
CA LYS A 70 2.12 -14.81 5.38
C LYS A 70 2.21 -16.33 5.53
N LEU A 71 3.17 -17.00 4.87
CA LEU A 71 3.40 -18.43 5.06
C LEU A 71 4.02 -18.75 6.42
N PHE A 72 4.88 -17.87 6.94
CA PHE A 72 5.61 -18.09 8.20
C PHE A 72 5.06 -17.31 9.39
N TYR A 73 4.35 -16.22 9.15
CA TYR A 73 3.83 -15.33 10.19
C TYR A 73 2.34 -15.06 10.02
N PHE A 74 1.55 -15.78 10.82
CA PHE A 74 0.11 -15.59 10.89
C PHE A 74 -0.26 -14.66 12.05
N LYS A 75 -0.78 -13.47 11.72
CA LYS A 75 -1.36 -12.53 12.68
C LYS A 75 -2.86 -12.46 12.48
N GLN A 76 -3.64 -12.76 13.52
CA GLN A 76 -5.10 -12.69 13.43
C GLN A 76 -5.58 -11.25 13.25
N ARG A 77 -6.62 -11.05 12.42
CA ARG A 77 -7.21 -9.74 12.14
C ARG A 77 -8.03 -9.19 13.33
N PRO A 78 -8.18 -7.86 13.45
CA PRO A 78 -8.91 -7.25 14.56
C PRO A 78 -10.33 -7.77 14.76
N PHE A 79 -11.04 -8.05 13.67
CA PHE A 79 -12.42 -8.50 13.70
C PHE A 79 -12.64 -9.96 14.13
N ILE A 80 -11.58 -10.78 14.15
CA ILE A 80 -11.71 -12.20 14.51
C ILE A 80 -11.84 -12.35 16.03
N LYS A 81 -11.05 -11.61 16.80
CA LYS A 81 -11.01 -11.76 18.26
C LYS A 81 -12.08 -10.95 18.99
N ARG A 82 -12.66 -9.93 18.36
CA ARG A 82 -13.46 -8.90 19.05
C ARG A 82 -14.55 -8.33 18.16
N ARG A 83 -15.67 -7.90 18.77
CA ARG A 83 -16.68 -7.09 18.09
C ARG A 83 -16.07 -5.72 17.76
N VAL A 84 -15.91 -5.44 16.47
CA VAL A 84 -15.38 -4.19 15.91
C VAL A 84 -16.31 -3.73 14.79
N GLY A 85 -16.28 -2.45 14.42
CA GLY A 85 -17.02 -1.96 13.28
C GLY A 85 -16.42 -2.53 11.99
N ILE A 86 -17.12 -3.47 11.35
CA ILE A 86 -16.70 -4.05 10.08
C ILE A 86 -17.55 -3.43 8.98
N LEU A 87 -16.94 -2.59 8.15
CA LEU A 87 -17.64 -1.95 7.03
C LEU A 87 -17.54 -2.75 5.73
N ILE A 88 -16.61 -3.70 5.65
CA ILE A 88 -16.36 -4.52 4.46
C ILE A 88 -16.14 -5.97 4.91
N ALA A 89 -16.76 -6.93 4.24
CA ALA A 89 -16.45 -8.34 4.47
C ALA A 89 -14.99 -8.65 4.08
N SER A 90 -14.27 -9.37 4.94
CA SER A 90 -12.88 -9.77 4.71
C SER A 90 -12.72 -11.28 4.80
N LYS A 91 -11.74 -11.81 4.07
CA LYS A 91 -11.28 -13.20 4.21
C LYS A 91 -10.60 -13.40 5.57
N LEU A 92 -10.63 -14.64 6.06
CA LEU A 92 -9.94 -15.10 7.27
C LEU A 92 -8.46 -15.43 6.97
N ASP A 93 -7.71 -14.44 6.50
CA ASP A 93 -6.27 -14.55 6.25
C ASP A 93 -5.46 -13.68 7.24
N SER A 94 -4.13 -13.85 7.24
CA SER A 94 -3.23 -13.06 8.10
C SER A 94 -3.40 -11.55 7.88
N SER A 95 -3.39 -10.79 8.97
CA SER A 95 -3.47 -9.32 8.98
C SER A 95 -2.14 -8.67 8.58
N PHE A 96 -1.01 -9.34 8.82
CA PHE A 96 0.31 -8.82 8.48
C PHE A 96 0.94 -9.59 7.31
N PRO A 97 1.57 -8.91 6.33
CA PRO A 97 1.45 -7.48 6.03
C PRO A 97 0.11 -7.15 5.34
N SER A 98 -0.29 -5.89 5.38
CA SER A 98 -1.40 -5.37 4.58
C SER A 98 -1.00 -5.31 3.10
N LYS A 99 -1.52 -6.23 2.29
CA LYS A 99 -1.27 -6.25 0.83
C LYS A 99 -1.62 -4.92 0.14
N HIS A 100 -2.72 -4.28 0.55
CA HIS A 100 -3.16 -3.02 -0.06
C HIS A 100 -2.16 -1.90 0.20
N THR A 101 -1.78 -1.73 1.47
CA THR A 101 -0.80 -0.73 1.90
C THR A 101 0.55 -0.99 1.28
N LEU A 102 1.03 -2.23 1.34
CA LEU A 102 2.32 -2.63 0.80
C LEU A 102 2.44 -2.27 -0.69
N LEU A 103 1.41 -2.60 -1.48
CA LEU A 103 1.37 -2.36 -2.92
C LEU A 103 1.40 -0.86 -3.26
N VAL A 104 0.52 -0.07 -2.62
CA VAL A 104 0.43 1.37 -2.94
C VAL A 104 1.70 2.12 -2.55
N PHE A 105 2.30 1.80 -1.40
CA PHE A 105 3.57 2.41 -0.98
C PHE A 105 4.75 2.02 -1.89
N ALA A 106 4.77 0.80 -2.42
CA ALA A 106 5.78 0.40 -3.40
C ALA A 106 5.67 1.22 -4.69
N ILE A 107 4.45 1.36 -5.22
CA ILE A 107 4.19 2.11 -6.45
C ILE A 107 4.45 3.61 -6.25
N SER A 108 3.91 4.22 -5.20
CA SER A 108 4.05 5.66 -4.95
C SER A 108 5.51 6.05 -4.72
N THR A 109 6.28 5.21 -4.01
CA THR A 109 7.71 5.46 -3.77
C THR A 109 8.51 5.38 -5.07
N SER A 110 8.23 4.39 -5.93
CA SER A 110 8.88 4.28 -7.24
C SER A 110 8.63 5.52 -8.09
N ILE A 111 7.40 6.02 -8.10
CA ILE A 111 7.04 7.23 -8.84
C ILE A 111 7.72 8.45 -8.23
N PHE A 112 7.70 8.60 -6.90
CA PHE A 112 8.28 9.74 -6.18
C PHE A 112 9.78 9.95 -6.45
N ILE A 113 10.53 8.88 -6.67
CA ILE A 113 11.97 8.95 -6.97
C ILE A 113 12.23 9.68 -8.31
N TYR A 114 11.32 9.59 -9.28
CA TYR A 114 11.51 10.14 -10.63
C TYR A 114 10.61 11.34 -10.94
N GLU A 115 9.42 11.40 -10.35
CA GLU A 115 8.41 12.45 -10.53
C GLU A 115 7.85 12.82 -9.15
N ARG A 116 8.46 13.86 -8.54
CA ARG A 116 8.18 14.22 -7.16
C ARG A 116 6.76 14.71 -6.94
N PHE A 117 6.16 15.41 -7.89
CA PHE A 117 4.83 15.99 -7.73
C PHE A 117 3.75 14.89 -7.71
N ILE A 118 3.72 14.07 -8.77
CA ILE A 118 2.79 12.94 -8.89
C ILE A 118 3.07 11.93 -7.78
N GLY A 119 4.34 11.63 -7.52
CA GLY A 119 4.74 10.72 -6.46
C GLY A 119 4.28 11.17 -5.09
N SER A 120 4.37 12.47 -4.77
CA SER A 120 3.89 13.01 -3.49
C SER A 120 2.39 12.83 -3.32
N ILE A 121 1.61 13.15 -4.36
CA ILE A 121 0.15 12.94 -4.37
C ILE A 121 -0.17 11.46 -4.14
N MET A 122 0.50 10.56 -4.86
CA MET A 122 0.29 9.11 -4.70
C MET A 122 0.74 8.59 -3.34
N TRP A 123 1.75 9.20 -2.73
CA TRP A 123 2.22 8.84 -1.40
C TRP A 123 1.20 9.25 -0.32
N ILE A 124 0.61 10.45 -0.43
CA ILE A 124 -0.51 10.88 0.43
C ILE A 124 -1.70 9.93 0.28
N LEU A 125 -2.06 9.56 -0.96
CA LEU A 125 -3.11 8.57 -1.21
C LEU A 125 -2.78 7.19 -0.62
N SER A 126 -1.49 6.82 -0.56
CA SER A 126 -1.03 5.58 0.07
C SER A 126 -1.21 5.61 1.60
N VAL A 127 -0.93 6.75 2.24
CA VAL A 127 -1.23 6.97 3.66
C VAL A 127 -2.73 6.86 3.92
N LEU A 128 -3.56 7.55 3.12
CA LEU A 128 -5.02 7.47 3.21
C LEU A 128 -5.53 6.03 2.98
N THR A 129 -4.91 5.28 2.07
CA THR A 129 -5.21 3.86 1.88
C THR A 129 -4.94 3.09 3.16
N GLY A 130 -3.76 3.27 3.78
CA GLY A 130 -3.43 2.65 5.06
C GLY A 130 -4.45 2.96 6.16
N LEU A 131 -4.81 4.24 6.33
CA LEU A 131 -5.82 4.68 7.29
C LEU A 131 -7.19 4.05 7.02
N SER A 132 -7.62 4.00 5.75
CA SER A 132 -8.89 3.37 5.37
C SER A 132 -8.95 1.89 5.79
N ARG A 133 -7.81 1.16 5.78
CA ARG A 133 -7.74 -0.25 6.19
C ARG A 133 -7.92 -0.45 7.69
N ILE A 134 -7.51 0.53 8.50
CA ILE A 134 -7.77 0.56 9.94
C ILE A 134 -9.25 0.92 10.17
N TRP A 135 -9.73 1.95 9.46
CA TRP A 135 -11.10 2.45 9.57
C TRP A 135 -12.14 1.36 9.32
N VAL A 136 -12.01 0.60 8.23
CA VAL A 136 -12.94 -0.49 7.87
C VAL A 136 -12.78 -1.75 8.73
N GLY A 137 -11.85 -1.77 9.69
CA GLY A 137 -11.70 -2.82 10.68
C GLY A 137 -10.78 -3.98 10.30
N HIS A 138 -10.00 -3.87 9.21
CA HIS A 138 -9.28 -5.01 8.63
C HIS A 138 -7.87 -5.22 9.17
N HIS A 139 -7.19 -4.15 9.59
CA HIS A 139 -5.76 -4.17 9.92
C HIS A 139 -5.47 -3.31 11.14
N TYR A 140 -4.42 -3.69 11.88
CA TYR A 140 -3.89 -2.88 12.96
C TYR A 140 -2.97 -1.77 12.43
N PRO A 141 -2.80 -0.65 13.18
CA PRO A 141 -1.82 0.38 12.86
C PRO A 141 -0.41 -0.16 12.60
N SER A 142 0.07 -1.11 13.41
CA SER A 142 1.39 -1.73 13.17
C SER A 142 1.47 -2.49 11.84
N ASP A 143 0.36 -3.07 11.37
CA ASP A 143 0.32 -3.75 10.07
C ASP A 143 0.52 -2.76 8.93
N ILE A 144 -0.07 -1.57 9.06
CA ILE A 144 0.02 -0.49 8.08
C ILE A 144 1.43 0.09 8.05
N ILE A 145 2.00 0.41 9.22
CA ILE A 145 3.35 0.99 9.32
C ILE A 145 4.39 0.01 8.77
N GLY A 146 4.36 -1.26 9.19
CA GLY A 146 5.30 -2.26 8.69
C GLY A 146 5.16 -2.49 7.18
N SER A 147 3.94 -2.47 6.65
CA SER A 147 3.71 -2.58 5.20
C SER A 147 4.18 -1.35 4.43
N ALA A 148 4.00 -0.14 4.96
CA ALA A 148 4.49 1.08 4.35
C ALA A 148 6.02 1.11 4.26
N LEU A 149 6.70 0.69 5.34
CA LEU A 149 8.15 0.57 5.39
C LEU A 149 8.66 -0.48 4.39
N LEU A 150 8.10 -1.68 4.42
CA LEU A 150 8.49 -2.75 3.49
C LEU A 150 8.31 -2.34 2.02
N GLY A 151 7.19 -1.69 1.69
CA GLY A 151 6.91 -1.23 0.32
C GLY A 151 7.91 -0.17 -0.14
N THR A 152 8.17 0.82 0.73
CA THR A 152 9.11 1.91 0.47
C THR A 152 10.54 1.41 0.30
N ILE A 153 11.03 0.58 1.23
CA ILE A 153 12.38 0.01 1.18
C ILE A 153 12.56 -0.85 -0.07
N THR A 154 11.60 -1.72 -0.38
CA THR A 154 11.66 -2.56 -1.58
C THR A 154 11.80 -1.70 -2.83
N SER A 155 11.00 -0.64 -2.96
CA SER A 155 11.07 0.27 -4.09
C SER A 155 12.42 0.98 -4.21
N ILE A 156 13.02 1.41 -3.09
CA ILE A 156 14.34 2.05 -3.09
C ILE A 156 15.42 1.06 -3.53
N LEU A 157 15.35 -0.19 -3.07
CA LEU A 157 16.31 -1.24 -3.46
C LEU A 157 16.20 -1.57 -4.95
N ILE A 158 14.98 -1.65 -5.49
CA ILE A 158 14.75 -1.89 -6.94
C ILE A 158 15.27 -0.73 -7.78
N ASP A 159 15.06 0.52 -7.37
CA ASP A 159 15.63 1.69 -8.05
C ASP A 159 17.17 1.64 -8.06
N LYS A 160 17.79 1.39 -6.91
CA LYS A 160 19.26 1.25 -6.80
C LYS A 160 19.79 0.13 -7.68
N ALA A 161 19.17 -1.05 -7.66
CA ALA A 161 19.55 -2.18 -8.50
C ALA A 161 19.43 -1.84 -9.99
N THR A 162 18.33 -1.16 -10.38
CA THR A 162 18.11 -0.72 -11.77
C THR A 162 19.20 0.25 -12.23
N ARG A 163 19.58 1.23 -11.39
CA ARG A 163 20.67 2.17 -11.71
C ARG A 163 22.01 1.47 -11.84
N CYS A 164 22.29 0.51 -10.96
CA CYS A 164 23.50 -0.31 -10.98
C CYS A 164 23.61 -1.09 -12.31
N VAL A 165 22.56 -1.82 -12.69
CA VAL A 165 22.52 -2.56 -13.96
C VAL A 165 22.72 -1.63 -15.16
N ASN A 166 22.05 -0.48 -15.17
CA ASN A 166 22.21 0.49 -16.26
C ASN A 166 23.59 1.13 -16.33
N TYR A 167 24.33 1.22 -15.22
CA TYR A 167 25.69 1.75 -15.20
C TYR A 167 26.67 0.78 -15.88
N PHE A 168 26.56 -0.51 -15.57
CA PHE A 168 27.38 -1.56 -16.19
C PHE A 168 27.00 -1.89 -17.64
N ALA A 169 25.76 -1.58 -18.05
CA ALA A 169 25.28 -1.79 -19.41
C ALA A 169 25.63 -0.65 -20.38
N ARG A 170 26.34 0.39 -19.94
CA ARG A 170 26.84 1.44 -20.84
C ARG A 170 28.12 0.95 -21.53
N PRO A 171 28.15 0.88 -22.88
CA PRO A 171 29.35 0.50 -23.63
C PRO A 171 30.47 1.52 -23.47
#